data_AF-A0A958DGQ9-F1
#
_entry.id   AF-A0A958DGQ9-F1
#
_cell.length_a   1.000
_cell.length_b   1.000
_cell.length_c   1.000
_cell.angle_alpha   90.00
_cell.angle_beta   90.00
_cell.angle_gamma   90.00
#
_symmetry.space_group_name_H-M   'P 1'
#
loop_
_entity.id
_entity.type
_entity.pdbx_description
1 polymer ?
#
loop_
_entity_poly.entity_id
_entity_poly.type
_entity_poly.pdbx_seq_one_letter_code
_entity_poly.pdbx_strand_id
1 'polypeptide(L)'
;CIPGLRQKAPERELVIFPAPPDTARIQFLTSFSNSGEIAGKRSAFSTYVLGEAPEQEIVKPYGLAVAGGKIYICDTMLGGLEIVDLAKNRFGYFTPGGLGQLKKPINCCVDEAGFLYVADSERRQVVVF
;
A
#
# COMPACT_ATOMS: atom_id res chain seq x y z
N CYS A 1 9.30 11.33 -47.61
CA CYS A 1 8.47 11.01 -46.43
C CYS A 1 9.31 10.18 -45.47
N ILE A 2 9.70 10.73 -44.32
CA ILE A 2 10.58 10.06 -43.35
C ILE A 2 9.71 9.13 -42.50
N PRO A 3 9.98 7.81 -42.44
CA PRO A 3 9.23 6.90 -41.59
C PRO A 3 9.52 7.23 -40.12
N GLY A 4 8.48 7.50 -39.35
CA GLY A 4 8.57 7.80 -37.92
C GLY A 4 9.20 6.65 -37.15
N LEU A 5 10.34 6.94 -36.53
CA LEU A 5 10.95 6.09 -35.51
C LEU A 5 9.98 5.97 -34.33
N ARG A 6 9.31 4.82 -34.21
CA ARG A 6 8.68 4.40 -32.95
C ARG A 6 9.79 4.30 -31.91
N GLN A 7 9.85 5.26 -30.99
CA GLN A 7 10.71 5.11 -29.81
C GLN A 7 10.23 3.88 -29.04
N LYS A 8 11.08 2.84 -28.98
CA LYS A 8 10.87 1.67 -28.13
C LYS A 8 10.84 2.19 -26.69
N ALA A 9 9.72 2.03 -26.00
CA ALA A 9 9.62 2.36 -24.58
C ALA A 9 10.79 1.66 -23.84
N PRO A 10 11.43 2.31 -22.86
CA PRO A 10 12.56 1.72 -22.16
C PRO A 10 12.14 0.37 -21.56
N GLU A 11 12.80 -0.70 -21.99
CA GLU A 11 12.63 -2.04 -21.42
C GLU A 11 13.03 -1.95 -19.95
N ARG A 12 12.04 -2.03 -19.05
CA ARG A 12 12.30 -2.12 -17.60
C ARG A 12 13.13 -3.39 -17.38
N GLU A 13 14.29 -3.23 -16.78
CA GLU A 13 15.17 -4.36 -16.45
C GLU A 13 14.39 -5.37 -15.61
N LEU A 14 14.27 -6.60 -16.12
CA LEU A 14 13.51 -7.65 -15.47
C LEU A 14 14.30 -8.19 -14.29
N VAL A 15 13.90 -7.81 -13.08
CA VAL A 15 14.46 -8.36 -11.85
C VAL A 15 13.69 -9.62 -11.48
N ILE A 16 14.31 -10.77 -11.71
CA ILE A 16 13.73 -12.12 -11.53
C ILE A 16 14.58 -12.97 -10.59
N PHE A 17 13.93 -13.86 -9.84
CA PHE A 17 14.57 -14.80 -8.91
C PHE A 17 13.99 -16.22 -9.06
N PRO A 18 14.81 -17.28 -9.09
CA PRO A 18 16.27 -17.24 -9.25
C PRO A 18 16.68 -16.64 -10.61
N ALA A 19 17.93 -16.16 -10.71
CA ALA A 19 18.46 -15.59 -11.95
C ALA A 19 18.74 -16.69 -12.99
N PRO A 20 18.74 -16.38 -14.29
CA PRO A 20 19.11 -17.35 -15.33
C PRO A 20 20.50 -17.96 -15.07
N PRO A 21 20.71 -19.25 -15.38
CA PRO A 21 19.88 -20.15 -16.19
C PRO A 21 18.72 -20.84 -15.45
N ASP A 22 18.61 -20.67 -14.12
CA ASP A 22 17.55 -21.30 -13.35
C ASP A 22 16.17 -20.76 -13.76
N THR A 23 15.14 -21.60 -13.64
CA THR A 23 13.79 -21.20 -14.00
C THR A 23 13.26 -20.17 -12.99
N ALA A 24 13.02 -18.95 -13.45
CA ALA A 24 12.45 -17.88 -12.65
C ALA A 24 11.14 -18.31 -11.96
N ARG A 25 10.94 -17.83 -10.73
CA ARG A 25 9.77 -18.11 -9.87
C ARG A 25 9.08 -16.85 -9.42
N ILE A 26 9.84 -15.78 -9.20
CA ILE A 26 9.35 -14.51 -8.67
C ILE A 26 9.89 -13.40 -9.57
N GLN A 27 9.05 -12.41 -9.86
CA GLN A 27 9.43 -11.18 -10.56
C GLN A 27 9.13 -9.99 -9.64
N PHE A 28 10.10 -9.11 -9.48
CA PHE A 28 9.84 -7.82 -8.84
C PHE A 28 9.08 -6.91 -9.81
N LEU A 29 7.94 -6.39 -9.36
CA LEU A 29 7.07 -5.52 -10.17
C LEU A 29 7.22 -4.05 -9.75
N THR A 30 7.10 -3.77 -8.46
CA THR A 30 7.10 -2.42 -7.90
C THR A 30 7.32 -2.45 -6.38
N SER A 31 7.61 -1.29 -5.82
CA SER A 31 7.69 -1.00 -4.39
C SER A 31 7.16 0.40 -4.15
N PHE A 32 6.62 0.65 -2.97
CA PHE A 32 6.22 1.97 -2.50
C PHE A 32 6.42 2.05 -1.00
N SER A 33 6.76 3.23 -0.49
CA SER A 33 7.00 3.45 0.94
C SER A 33 6.13 4.55 1.55
N ASN A 34 5.47 5.35 0.70
CA ASN A 34 4.66 6.49 1.13
C ASN A 34 3.50 6.73 0.17
N SER A 35 2.60 7.61 0.59
CA SER A 35 1.43 8.03 -0.20
C SER A 35 1.78 8.82 -1.45
N GLY A 36 2.93 9.52 -1.49
CA GLY A 36 3.34 10.33 -2.63
C GLY A 36 3.64 9.49 -3.88
N GLU A 37 4.24 8.31 -3.68
CA GLU A 37 4.50 7.32 -4.72
C GLU A 37 3.21 6.69 -5.30
N ILE A 38 2.12 6.67 -4.54
CA ILE A 38 0.83 6.10 -4.96
C ILE A 38 -0.12 7.16 -5.51
N ALA A 39 -0.44 8.18 -4.72
CA ALA A 39 -1.44 9.20 -5.07
C ALA A 39 -0.92 10.27 -6.05
N GLY A 40 0.41 10.36 -6.20
CA GLY A 40 1.06 11.39 -7.00
C GLY A 40 1.05 12.76 -6.33
N LYS A 41 1.69 13.73 -6.99
CA LYS A 41 1.80 15.10 -6.46
C LYS A 41 0.47 15.84 -6.57
N ARG A 42 0.11 16.58 -5.52
CA ARG A 42 -1.03 17.51 -5.54
C ARG A 42 -0.82 18.62 -6.59
N SER A 43 -1.93 19.08 -7.17
CA SER A 43 -1.91 20.23 -8.08
C SER A 43 -1.43 21.50 -7.35
N ALA A 44 -0.65 22.33 -8.04
CA ALA A 44 -0.09 23.58 -7.50
C ALA A 44 -1.17 24.51 -6.92
N PHE A 45 -2.35 24.55 -7.54
CA PHE A 45 -3.48 25.31 -7.02
C PHE A 45 -3.98 24.78 -5.67
N SER A 46 -4.08 23.45 -5.51
CA SER A 46 -4.49 22.83 -4.25
C SER A 46 -3.47 23.08 -3.15
N THR A 47 -2.17 23.03 -3.46
CA THR A 47 -1.11 23.33 -2.50
C THR A 47 -1.13 24.81 -2.11
N TYR A 48 -1.43 25.72 -3.04
CA TYR A 48 -1.53 27.15 -2.73
C TYR A 48 -2.69 27.47 -1.78
N VAL A 49 -3.86 26.83 -1.97
CA VAL A 49 -5.06 27.10 -1.16
C VAL A 49 -5.04 26.36 0.19
N LEU A 50 -4.62 25.09 0.21
CA LEU A 50 -4.69 24.23 1.41
C LEU A 50 -3.35 24.07 2.14
N GLY A 51 -2.26 24.59 1.57
CA GLY A 51 -0.90 24.35 2.06
C GLY A 51 -0.34 22.98 1.63
N GLU A 52 0.90 22.73 2.05
CA GLU A 52 1.53 21.41 1.93
C GLU A 52 0.83 20.43 2.89
N ALA A 53 0.48 19.25 2.37
CA ALA A 53 0.02 18.16 3.22
C ALA A 53 1.18 17.20 3.47
N PRO A 54 1.36 16.74 4.72
CA PRO A 54 2.36 15.72 5.00
C PRO A 54 2.03 14.45 4.22
N GLU A 55 3.07 13.84 3.66
CA GLU A 55 2.94 12.51 3.08
C GLU A 55 2.72 11.50 4.21
N GLN A 56 1.88 10.51 3.92
CA GLN A 56 1.65 9.38 4.81
C GLN A 56 2.70 8.31 4.48
N GLU A 57 3.47 7.87 5.47
CA GLU A 57 4.52 6.87 5.33
C GLU A 57 4.04 5.48 5.80
N ILE A 58 4.64 4.44 5.25
CA ILE A 58 4.61 3.09 5.79
C ILE A 58 5.83 2.95 6.69
N VAL A 59 5.63 2.85 8.00
CA VAL A 59 6.70 2.99 9.00
C VAL A 59 7.24 1.63 9.45
N LYS A 60 6.34 0.73 9.86
CA LYS A 60 6.69 -0.61 10.35
C LYS A 60 5.62 -1.65 9.99
N PRO A 61 5.53 -2.01 8.69
CA PRO A 61 4.54 -2.96 8.19
C PRO A 61 4.88 -4.38 8.67
N TYR A 62 3.86 -5.14 9.05
CA TYR A 62 4.00 -6.55 9.48
C TYR A 62 3.23 -7.52 8.59
N GLY A 63 1.90 -7.50 8.69
CA GLY A 63 1.01 -8.37 7.94
C GLY A 63 0.16 -7.57 6.96
N LEU A 64 -0.38 -8.22 5.94
CA LEU A 64 -1.25 -7.59 4.97
C LEU A 64 -2.33 -8.55 4.46
N ALA A 65 -3.43 -7.98 3.99
CA ALA A 65 -4.49 -8.68 3.27
C ALA A 65 -4.85 -7.92 1.99
N VAL A 66 -5.35 -8.65 0.99
CA VAL A 66 -5.86 -8.07 -0.26
C VAL A 66 -7.31 -8.47 -0.41
N ALA A 67 -8.20 -7.48 -0.49
CA ALA A 67 -9.63 -7.70 -0.68
C ALA A 67 -10.27 -6.50 -1.39
N GLY A 68 -11.25 -6.77 -2.26
CA GLY A 68 -11.99 -5.71 -2.97
C GLY A 68 -11.10 -4.76 -3.80
N GLY A 69 -9.95 -5.23 -4.29
CA GLY A 69 -8.97 -4.40 -5.02
C GLY A 69 -8.14 -3.47 -4.15
N LYS A 70 -8.18 -3.64 -2.83
CA LYS A 70 -7.42 -2.87 -1.85
C LYS A 70 -6.42 -3.76 -1.13
N ILE A 71 -5.30 -3.16 -0.75
CA ILE A 71 -4.27 -3.75 0.10
C ILE A 71 -4.43 -3.11 1.48
N TYR A 72 -4.63 -3.94 2.49
CA TYR A 72 -4.70 -3.57 3.89
C TYR A 72 -3.38 -3.99 4.53
N ILE A 73 -2.60 -3.04 5.02
CA ILE A 73 -1.28 -3.28 5.60
C ILE A 73 -1.38 -2.96 7.09
N CYS A 74 -0.98 -3.88 7.96
CA CYS A 74 -0.91 -3.63 9.40
C CYS A 74 0.41 -2.98 9.74
N ASP A 75 0.37 -1.78 10.31
CA ASP A 75 1.55 -1.05 10.75
C ASP A 75 1.55 -0.87 12.27
N THR A 76 2.58 -1.45 12.89
CA THR A 76 2.73 -1.50 14.34
C THR A 76 3.18 -0.19 14.97
N MET A 77 3.80 0.72 14.19
CA MET A 77 4.17 2.05 14.66
C MET A 77 3.02 3.05 14.46
N LEU A 78 2.24 2.88 13.38
CA LEU A 78 1.01 3.63 13.16
C LEU A 78 -0.06 3.30 14.22
N GLY A 79 -0.07 2.05 14.71
CA GLY A 79 -1.16 1.54 15.55
C GLY A 79 -2.47 1.43 14.77
N GLY A 80 -2.37 1.07 13.49
CA GLY A 80 -3.49 1.06 12.55
C GLY A 80 -3.14 0.30 11.28
N LEU A 81 -3.87 0.62 10.20
CA LEU A 81 -3.61 0.03 8.89
C LEU A 81 -3.45 1.09 7.81
N GLU A 82 -2.56 0.86 6.84
CA GLU A 82 -2.60 1.53 5.55
C GLU A 82 -3.56 0.82 4.62
N ILE A 83 -4.42 1.58 3.95
CA ILE A 83 -5.32 1.07 2.92
C ILE A 83 -4.90 1.67 1.58
N VAL A 84 -4.42 0.81 0.69
CA VAL A 84 -3.88 1.18 -0.62
C VAL A 84 -4.76 0.62 -1.73
N ASP A 85 -5.21 1.49 -2.63
CA ASP A 85 -5.93 1.14 -3.85
C ASP A 85 -5.08 1.60 -5.04
N LEU A 86 -4.29 0.67 -5.58
CA LEU A 86 -3.35 0.93 -6.67
C LEU A 86 -4.06 1.29 -7.98
N ALA A 87 -5.28 0.78 -8.20
CA ALA A 87 -6.04 1.08 -9.41
C ALA A 87 -6.57 2.53 -9.41
N LYS A 88 -6.92 3.04 -8.23
CA LYS A 88 -7.45 4.41 -8.06
C LYS A 88 -6.40 5.41 -7.59
N ASN A 89 -5.14 5.01 -7.42
CA ASN A 89 -4.08 5.84 -6.85
C ASN A 89 -4.54 6.48 -5.53
N ARG A 90 -5.01 5.64 -4.61
CA ARG A 90 -5.44 6.07 -3.27
C ARG A 90 -4.61 5.38 -2.20
N PHE A 91 -4.25 6.17 -1.21
CA PHE A 91 -3.57 5.76 0.00
C PHE A 91 -4.25 6.48 1.17
N GLY A 92 -4.51 5.77 2.25
CA GLY A 92 -5.06 6.36 3.46
C GLY A 92 -4.80 5.51 4.69
N TYR A 93 -4.74 6.14 5.85
CA TYR A 93 -4.70 5.45 7.12
C TYR A 93 -6.10 5.06 7.61
N PHE A 94 -6.16 3.92 8.26
CA PHE A 94 -7.28 3.44 9.06
C PHE A 94 -6.80 3.28 10.51
N THR A 95 -7.07 4.31 11.31
CA THR A 95 -6.73 4.39 12.73
C THR A 95 -8.02 4.52 13.55
N PRO A 96 -8.71 3.39 13.84
CA PRO A 96 -9.96 3.41 14.59
C PRO A 96 -9.76 3.97 16.00
N GLY A 97 -10.82 4.57 16.56
CA GLY A 97 -10.84 5.10 17.92
C GLY A 97 -11.76 4.30 18.86
N GLY A 98 -11.80 4.69 20.13
CA GLY A 98 -12.70 4.09 21.14
C GLY A 98 -12.44 2.59 21.34
N LEU A 99 -13.51 1.79 21.41
CA LEU A 99 -13.42 0.33 21.58
C LEU A 99 -12.70 -0.38 20.43
N GLY A 100 -12.69 0.26 19.26
CA GLY A 100 -11.98 -0.21 18.07
C GLY A 100 -10.52 0.18 18.03
N GLN A 101 -10.02 1.02 18.96
CA GLN A 101 -8.64 1.51 18.89
C GLN A 101 -7.62 0.38 18.86
N LEU A 102 -6.77 0.39 17.85
CA LEU A 102 -5.67 -0.57 17.70
C LEU A 102 -4.43 -0.02 18.43
N LYS A 103 -3.59 -0.95 18.89
CA LYS A 103 -2.32 -0.68 19.55
C LYS A 103 -1.16 -1.25 18.76
N LYS A 104 -1.18 -2.56 18.50
CA LYS A 104 -0.12 -3.25 17.78
C LYS A 104 -0.69 -4.31 16.83
N PRO A 105 -1.31 -3.87 15.73
CA PRO A 105 -1.85 -4.78 14.73
C PRO A 105 -0.70 -5.50 14.02
N ILE A 106 -0.71 -6.83 14.06
CA ILE A 106 0.37 -7.66 13.49
C ILE A 106 -0.05 -8.38 12.21
N ASN A 107 -1.35 -8.62 12.02
CA ASN A 107 -1.89 -9.20 10.79
C ASN A 107 -3.38 -8.91 10.64
N CYS A 108 -3.93 -9.08 9.44
CA CYS A 108 -5.35 -8.93 9.18
C CYS A 108 -5.85 -9.92 8.11
N CYS A 109 -7.17 -10.10 8.06
CA CYS A 109 -7.87 -10.71 6.92
C CYS A 109 -9.22 -10.03 6.72
N VAL A 110 -9.78 -10.15 5.51
CA VAL A 110 -11.10 -9.63 5.16
C VAL A 110 -11.93 -10.80 4.66
N ASP A 111 -13.17 -10.94 5.16
CA ASP A 111 -14.08 -11.98 4.71
C ASP A 111 -14.90 -11.57 3.47
N GLU A 112 -15.75 -12.47 2.98
CA GLU A 112 -16.59 -12.21 1.80
C GLU A 112 -17.69 -11.16 2.05
N ALA A 113 -18.09 -10.97 3.31
CA ALA A 113 -19.04 -9.94 3.70
C ALA A 113 -18.37 -8.55 3.82
N GLY A 114 -17.04 -8.50 3.81
CA GLY A 114 -16.25 -7.28 3.90
C GLY A 114 -15.82 -6.92 5.32
N PHE A 115 -16.00 -7.80 6.31
CA PHE A 115 -15.52 -7.58 7.67
C PHE A 115 -14.01 -7.70 7.73
N LEU A 116 -13.36 -6.69 8.33
CA LEU A 116 -11.91 -6.65 8.53
C LEU A 116 -11.58 -7.18 9.94
N TYR A 117 -10.92 -8.33 9.98
CA TYR A 117 -10.41 -8.94 11.20
C TYR A 117 -8.95 -8.55 11.40
N VAL A 118 -8.62 -7.94 12.52
CA VAL A 118 -7.27 -7.49 12.84
C VAL A 118 -6.78 -8.20 14.10
N ALA A 119 -5.68 -8.94 13.98
CA ALA A 119 -5.00 -9.52 15.13
C ALA A 119 -4.11 -8.46 15.78
N ASP A 120 -4.48 -8.02 16.98
CA ASP A 120 -3.73 -7.02 17.74
C ASP A 120 -3.00 -7.68 18.92
N SER A 121 -1.67 -7.72 18.80
CA SER A 121 -0.80 -8.41 19.74
C SER A 121 -0.74 -7.75 21.12
N GLU A 122 -0.86 -6.43 21.20
CA GLU A 122 -0.79 -5.71 22.46
C GLU A 122 -2.15 -5.69 23.16
N ARG A 123 -3.24 -5.64 22.38
CA ARG A 123 -4.60 -5.85 22.92
C ARG A 123 -4.88 -7.29 23.31
N ARG A 124 -4.14 -8.27 22.77
CA ARG A 124 -4.41 -9.71 22.91
C ARG A 124 -5.80 -10.08 22.42
N GLN A 125 -6.26 -9.41 21.36
CA GLN A 125 -7.61 -9.53 20.83
C GLN A 125 -7.56 -9.57 19.31
N VAL A 126 -8.56 -10.23 18.72
CA VAL A 126 -8.94 -9.99 17.33
C VAL A 126 -10.05 -8.93 17.35
N VAL A 127 -9.82 -7.84 16.65
CA VAL A 127 -10.78 -6.72 16.55
C VAL A 127 -11.40 -6.78 15.17
N VAL A 128 -12.72 -6.66 15.10
CA VAL A 128 -13.48 -6.75 13.84
C VAL A 128 -14.07 -5.39 13.52
N PHE A 129 -13.97 -4.99 12.26
CA PHE A 129 -14.52 -3.74 11.71
C PHE A 129 -15.44 -4.02 10.53
#